data_AF-A0A1V4TBJ1-F1
#
_entry.id   AF-A0A1V4TBJ1-F1
#
_cell.length_a   1.000
_cell.length_b   1.000
_cell.length_c   1.000
_cell.angle_alpha   90.00
_cell.angle_beta   90.00
_cell.angle_gamma   90.00
#
_symmetry.space_group_name_H-M   'P 1'
#
loop_
_entity.id
_entity.type
_entity.pdbx_description
1 polymer ?
#
loop_
_entity_poly.entity_id
_entity_poly.type
_entity_poly.pdbx_seq_one_letter_code
_entity_poly.pdbx_strand_id
1 'polypeptide(L)'
;MELSPVVRAAEVHDELPANVYDLTVEGAHSFIGNGFLVHNTAAAVKDEFGDGRWTLEAGALVLADKGLAAIDELDKMTEQDRSSMHEAMESQRVSVAKAGITASLQCRCSMLGAANPKFGRFDDTEALASQINMPPALLSRFDLIFALTDKPNAVKDQRIAEHILKGHVRGELRNVPNPEGIRGIDYQRIMEETDALRPIYDREFMRKYVAFAKRYTPVLGDEARQMIIDKYLSIRKLGEKAGSSVPITARQLEAFIRLSEASARIRLSQVVEAQDADRAIKIVEHYLKKMASDEGTIDVDKLMTGTTRNERNRIALVRQLIHDHSDPRSGVSEVTLIQRAADRNLSESELKEVLKKLKQAGDIFEVQAGHYKLISSD
;
A
#
# COMPACT_ATOMS: atom_id res chain seq x y z
N MET A 1 49.98 -10.52 35.65
CA MET A 1 48.92 -10.92 34.70
C MET A 1 49.34 -10.43 33.34
N GLU A 2 49.99 -11.30 32.58
CA GLU A 2 50.40 -11.03 31.20
C GLU A 2 49.16 -10.92 30.32
N LEU A 3 49.02 -9.79 29.64
CA LEU A 3 48.03 -9.61 28.58
C LEU A 3 48.60 -10.28 27.32
N SER A 4 47.85 -11.20 26.74
CA SER A 4 48.24 -11.91 25.52
C SER A 4 48.52 -10.92 24.37
N PRO A 5 49.64 -11.07 23.64
CA PRO A 5 49.96 -10.20 22.51
C PRO A 5 49.01 -10.46 21.34
N VAL A 6 48.63 -9.38 20.63
CA VAL A 6 47.85 -9.45 19.37
C VAL A 6 48.70 -10.16 18.32
N VAL A 7 48.27 -11.34 17.88
CA VAL A 7 49.06 -12.19 16.97
C VAL A 7 48.79 -11.88 15.49
N ARG A 8 47.71 -11.16 15.15
CA ARG A 8 47.45 -10.63 13.80
C ARG A 8 46.38 -9.53 13.82
N ALA A 9 46.69 -8.38 13.24
CA ALA A 9 45.71 -7.42 12.77
C ALA A 9 45.77 -7.44 11.24
N ALA A 10 44.67 -7.77 10.59
CA ALA A 10 44.54 -7.62 9.14
C ALA A 10 43.61 -6.44 8.90
N GLU A 11 44.10 -5.46 8.15
CA GLU A 11 43.29 -4.41 7.57
C GLU A 11 42.31 -5.08 6.60
N VAL A 12 41.01 -5.00 6.89
CA VAL A 12 39.98 -5.57 6.03
C VAL A 12 39.78 -4.59 4.87
N HIS A 13 40.60 -4.79 3.83
CA HIS A 13 40.48 -4.32 2.45
C HIS A 13 39.68 -3.03 2.17
N ASP A 14 40.45 -2.01 1.76
CA ASP A 14 40.08 -0.78 1.05
C ASP A 14 39.55 -0.99 -0.39
N GLU A 15 38.71 -2.00 -0.66
CA GLU A 15 38.12 -2.18 -2.00
C GLU A 15 36.66 -2.67 -1.95
N LEU A 16 35.78 -1.86 -1.36
CA LEU A 16 34.36 -1.91 -1.73
C LEU A 16 34.08 -0.77 -2.73
N PRO A 17 33.54 -1.05 -3.92
CA PRO A 17 33.22 0.01 -4.86
C PRO A 17 32.16 0.96 -4.26
N ALA A 18 32.31 2.26 -4.53
CA ALA A 18 31.45 3.33 -4.02
C ALA A 18 30.00 3.32 -4.57
N ASN A 19 29.66 2.36 -5.44
CA ASN A 19 28.37 2.27 -6.10
C ASN A 19 27.74 0.90 -5.86
N VAL A 20 26.46 0.90 -5.46
CA VAL A 20 25.59 -0.28 -5.48
C VAL A 20 25.35 -0.63 -6.94
N TYR A 21 25.84 -1.78 -7.39
CA TYR A 21 25.51 -2.29 -8.72
C TYR A 21 24.15 -3.00 -8.65
N ASP A 22 23.17 -2.46 -9.36
CA ASP A 22 21.99 -3.20 -9.79
C ASP A 22 22.38 -3.97 -11.07
N LEU A 23 22.48 -5.29 -10.93
CA LEU A 23 22.71 -6.23 -12.03
C LEU A 23 21.42 -7.00 -12.24
N THR A 24 20.50 -6.43 -13.01
CA THR A 24 19.34 -7.15 -13.53
C THR A 24 19.50 -7.33 -15.04
N VAL A 25 19.62 -8.59 -15.47
CA VAL A 25 19.60 -9.03 -16.87
C VAL A 25 18.31 -9.83 -17.09
N GLU A 26 17.74 -9.70 -18.28
CA GLU A 26 16.35 -10.04 -18.64
C GLU A 26 15.82 -11.40 -18.12
N GLY A 27 14.65 -11.34 -17.47
CA GLY A 27 13.84 -12.49 -17.04
C GLY A 27 13.80 -12.76 -15.53
N ALA A 28 14.48 -11.96 -14.70
CA ALA A 28 14.62 -12.20 -13.27
C ALA A 28 13.58 -11.47 -12.41
N HIS A 29 12.82 -12.22 -11.60
CA HIS A 29 12.09 -11.69 -10.45
C HIS A 29 13.08 -11.42 -9.31
N SER A 30 13.16 -10.17 -8.84
CA SER A 30 14.08 -9.76 -7.77
C SER A 30 13.44 -9.96 -6.38
N PHE A 31 14.00 -10.87 -5.58
CA PHE A 31 13.60 -11.05 -4.18
C PHE A 31 14.75 -10.65 -3.25
N ILE A 32 14.49 -9.74 -2.32
CA ILE A 32 15.45 -9.30 -1.31
C ILE A 32 15.12 -9.99 0.02
N GLY A 33 15.97 -10.92 0.44
CA GLY A 33 15.94 -11.53 1.78
C GLY A 33 17.15 -11.07 2.58
N ASN A 34 16.96 -10.35 3.69
CA ASN A 34 18.05 -9.86 4.57
C ASN A 34 19.19 -9.11 3.84
N GLY A 35 18.88 -8.45 2.72
CA GLY A 35 19.88 -7.71 1.91
C GLY A 35 20.53 -8.51 0.78
N PHE A 36 20.10 -9.76 0.53
CA PHE A 36 20.59 -10.60 -0.57
C PHE A 36 19.50 -10.86 -1.61
N LEU A 37 19.89 -10.87 -2.90
CA LEU A 37 19.02 -11.13 -4.05
C LEU A 37 19.01 -12.65 -4.35
N VAL A 38 17.86 -13.31 -4.19
CA VAL A 38 17.76 -14.79 -4.19
C VAL A 38 16.44 -15.28 -4.79
N HIS A 39 16.35 -16.56 -5.19
CA HIS A 39 15.10 -17.15 -5.71
C HIS A 39 14.04 -17.39 -4.62
N ASN A 40 12.75 -17.35 -4.95
CA ASN A 40 11.65 -17.49 -3.98
C ASN A 40 11.62 -18.84 -3.24
N THR A 41 12.13 -19.91 -3.86
CA THR A 41 12.08 -21.30 -3.36
C THR A 41 13.46 -21.94 -3.25
N ALA A 42 13.57 -23.01 -2.47
CA ALA A 42 14.81 -23.76 -2.31
C ALA A 42 15.24 -24.47 -3.61
N ALA A 43 16.54 -24.41 -3.91
CA ALA A 43 17.17 -25.10 -5.04
C ALA A 43 17.92 -26.35 -4.55
N ALA A 44 17.93 -27.41 -5.34
CA ALA A 44 18.77 -28.58 -5.05
C ALA A 44 20.05 -28.46 -5.88
N VAL A 45 21.19 -28.33 -5.23
CA VAL A 45 22.50 -28.19 -5.88
C VAL A 45 23.34 -29.43 -5.56
N LYS A 46 24.04 -29.93 -6.56
CA LYS A 46 24.94 -31.08 -6.38
C LYS A 46 26.21 -30.57 -5.71
N ASP A 47 26.55 -31.15 -4.55
CA ASP A 47 27.74 -30.74 -3.81
C ASP A 47 29.01 -31.16 -4.58
N GLU A 48 29.77 -30.18 -5.05
CA GLU A 48 31.05 -30.39 -5.76
C GLU A 48 32.22 -30.68 -4.80
N PHE A 49 32.07 -30.38 -3.51
CA PHE A 49 33.10 -30.59 -2.48
C PHE A 49 32.86 -31.84 -1.61
N GLY A 50 31.71 -32.50 -1.76
CA GLY A 50 31.33 -33.72 -1.02
C GLY A 50 31.22 -34.99 -1.89
N ASP A 51 30.53 -36.01 -1.36
CA ASP A 51 30.26 -37.34 -1.96
C ASP A 51 29.42 -37.30 -3.27
N GLY A 52 29.24 -36.13 -3.90
CA GLY A 52 28.33 -35.93 -5.03
C GLY A 52 26.85 -36.04 -4.66
N ARG A 53 26.51 -35.93 -3.36
CA ARG A 53 25.13 -35.94 -2.85
C ARG A 53 24.42 -34.62 -3.20
N TRP A 54 23.12 -34.72 -3.42
CA TRP A 54 22.26 -33.55 -3.58
C TRP A 54 22.12 -32.84 -2.24
N THR A 55 22.41 -31.55 -2.21
CA THR A 55 22.24 -30.67 -1.06
C THR A 55 21.16 -29.64 -1.36
N LEU A 56 20.39 -29.26 -0.35
CA LEU A 56 19.29 -28.31 -0.49
C LEU A 56 19.77 -26.90 -0.12
N GLU A 57 19.73 -25.98 -1.07
CA GLU A 57 19.95 -24.55 -0.86
C GLU A 57 18.64 -23.85 -0.54
N ALA A 58 18.62 -23.07 0.54
CA ALA A 58 17.42 -22.38 1.00
C ALA A 58 17.02 -21.21 0.06
N GLY A 59 15.73 -21.11 -0.25
CA GLY A 59 15.18 -19.97 -1.00
C GLY A 59 15.03 -18.72 -0.14
N ALA A 60 14.71 -17.59 -0.79
CA ALA A 60 14.56 -16.26 -0.22
C ALA A 60 13.71 -16.23 1.05
N LEU A 61 12.53 -16.85 1.01
CA LEU A 61 11.60 -16.87 2.14
C LEU A 61 12.15 -17.66 3.34
N VAL A 62 12.91 -18.72 3.08
CA VAL A 62 13.53 -19.54 4.13
C VAL A 62 14.74 -18.81 4.73
N LEU A 63 15.56 -18.17 3.88
CA LEU A 63 16.68 -17.34 4.33
C LEU A 63 16.21 -16.11 5.14
N ALA A 64 15.02 -15.62 4.87
CA ALA A 64 14.41 -14.50 5.57
C ALA A 64 13.67 -14.88 6.87
N ASP A 65 13.75 -16.12 7.38
CA ASP A 65 13.07 -16.54 8.63
C ASP A 65 13.33 -15.55 9.78
N LYS A 66 12.25 -15.11 10.45
CA LYS A 66 12.23 -14.05 11.49
C LYS A 66 12.65 -12.64 11.02
N GLY A 67 12.85 -12.44 9.73
CA GLY A 67 13.24 -11.19 9.10
C GLY A 67 12.14 -10.58 8.23
N LEU A 68 12.57 -9.86 7.19
CA LEU A 68 11.74 -9.26 6.16
C LEU A 68 12.13 -9.86 4.81
N ALA A 69 11.13 -10.33 4.06
CA ALA A 69 11.26 -10.66 2.64
C ALA A 69 10.60 -9.54 1.83
N ALA A 70 11.40 -8.79 1.06
CA ALA A 70 10.90 -7.78 0.15
C ALA A 70 10.89 -8.33 -1.28
N ILE A 71 9.74 -8.22 -1.95
CA ILE A 71 9.48 -8.80 -3.26
C ILE A 71 9.02 -7.67 -4.17
N ASP A 72 9.75 -7.46 -5.27
CA ASP A 72 9.31 -6.54 -6.31
C ASP A 72 8.57 -7.30 -7.42
N GLU A 73 7.75 -6.57 -8.18
CA GLU A 73 6.98 -7.09 -9.31
C GLU A 73 6.17 -8.36 -8.98
N LEU A 74 5.48 -8.34 -7.85
CA LEU A 74 4.70 -9.48 -7.36
C LEU A 74 3.58 -9.89 -8.35
N ASP A 75 3.19 -8.98 -9.26
CA ASP A 75 2.25 -9.24 -10.37
C ASP A 75 2.82 -10.08 -11.52
N LYS A 76 4.15 -10.21 -11.63
CA LYS A 76 4.84 -10.94 -12.69
C LYS A 76 5.23 -12.36 -12.31
N MET A 77 5.01 -12.77 -11.07
CA MET A 77 5.45 -14.07 -10.57
C MET A 77 4.85 -15.25 -11.34
N THR A 78 5.66 -16.30 -11.52
CA THR A 78 5.20 -17.56 -12.12
C THR A 78 4.16 -18.25 -11.23
N GLU A 79 3.34 -19.14 -11.81
CA GLU A 79 2.33 -19.88 -11.03
C GLU A 79 2.94 -20.76 -9.94
N GLN A 80 4.13 -21.30 -10.18
CA GLN A 80 4.86 -22.09 -9.20
C GLN A 80 5.29 -21.23 -8.01
N ASP A 81 5.88 -20.05 -8.26
CA ASP A 81 6.28 -19.13 -7.20
C ASP A 81 5.08 -18.62 -6.41
N ARG A 82 3.96 -18.35 -7.10
CA ARG A 82 2.69 -17.96 -6.49
C ARG A 82 2.18 -19.05 -5.54
N SER A 83 2.27 -20.33 -5.93
CA SER A 83 1.89 -21.46 -5.10
C SER A 83 2.76 -21.57 -3.84
N SER A 84 4.08 -21.43 -3.97
CA SER A 84 4.98 -21.45 -2.82
C SER A 84 4.76 -20.27 -1.87
N MET A 85 4.41 -19.08 -2.39
CA MET A 85 4.03 -17.95 -1.54
C MET A 85 2.71 -18.19 -0.81
N HIS A 86 1.71 -18.81 -1.47
CA HIS A 86 0.47 -19.19 -0.80
C HIS A 86 0.73 -20.07 0.42
N GLU A 87 1.59 -21.08 0.26
CA GLU A 87 1.98 -21.98 1.36
C GLU A 87 2.73 -21.23 2.46
N ALA A 88 3.71 -20.40 2.08
CA ALA A 88 4.53 -19.63 3.01
C ALA A 88 3.70 -18.63 3.83
N MET A 89 2.80 -17.88 3.19
CA MET A 89 1.95 -16.90 3.87
C MET A 89 0.89 -17.56 4.75
N GLU A 90 0.42 -18.76 4.39
CA GLU A 90 -0.61 -19.46 5.16
C GLU A 90 -0.02 -20.20 6.37
N SER A 91 1.04 -20.97 6.16
CA SER A 91 1.56 -21.91 7.15
C SER A 91 2.88 -21.47 7.78
N GLN A 92 3.49 -20.38 7.28
CA GLN A 92 4.85 -19.95 7.63
C GLN A 92 5.90 -21.06 7.43
N ARG A 93 5.62 -21.95 6.45
CA ARG A 93 6.51 -23.04 6.02
C ARG A 93 6.47 -23.19 4.51
N VAL A 94 7.54 -23.77 3.95
CA VAL A 94 7.61 -24.19 2.55
C VAL A 94 7.98 -25.66 2.51
N SER A 95 7.16 -26.45 1.81
CA SER A 95 7.46 -27.85 1.54
C SER A 95 8.24 -27.98 0.24
N VAL A 96 9.34 -28.74 0.29
CA VAL A 96 10.21 -28.97 -0.86
C VAL A 96 10.37 -30.46 -1.05
N ALA A 97 9.98 -30.93 -2.23
CA ALA A 97 10.18 -32.30 -2.69
C ALA A 97 10.98 -32.27 -3.99
N LYS A 98 12.31 -32.34 -3.90
CA LYS A 98 13.22 -32.31 -5.07
C LYS A 98 14.37 -33.27 -4.88
N ALA A 99 14.81 -33.93 -5.95
CA ALA A 99 15.97 -34.84 -5.96
C ALA A 99 15.94 -35.93 -4.86
N GLY A 100 14.75 -36.46 -4.53
CA GLY A 100 14.57 -37.46 -3.47
C GLY A 100 14.63 -36.91 -2.04
N ILE A 101 14.77 -35.60 -1.87
CA ILE A 101 14.72 -34.92 -0.57
C ILE A 101 13.32 -34.33 -0.39
N THR A 102 12.62 -34.82 0.64
CA THR A 102 11.35 -34.25 1.09
C THR A 102 11.56 -33.58 2.44
N ALA A 103 11.50 -32.25 2.47
CA ALA A 103 11.72 -31.45 3.67
C ALA A 103 10.69 -30.32 3.81
N SER A 104 10.42 -29.91 5.04
CA SER A 104 9.57 -28.75 5.34
C SER A 104 10.38 -27.71 6.09
N LEU A 105 10.64 -26.58 5.44
CA LEU A 105 11.46 -25.48 5.94
C LEU A 105 10.58 -24.41 6.57
N GLN A 106 11.06 -23.75 7.64
CA GLN A 106 10.37 -22.63 8.27
C GLN A 106 10.67 -21.33 7.53
N CYS A 107 9.66 -20.47 7.37
CA CYS A 107 9.78 -19.15 6.74
C CYS A 107 8.91 -18.11 7.47
N ARG A 108 9.11 -17.94 8.79
CA ARG A 108 8.37 -16.97 9.62
C ARG A 108 8.87 -15.54 9.39
N CYS A 109 8.83 -15.10 8.15
CA CYS A 109 9.23 -13.78 7.72
C CYS A 109 8.01 -12.85 7.62
N SER A 110 8.23 -11.56 7.80
CA SER A 110 7.27 -10.55 7.35
C SER A 110 7.49 -10.33 5.86
N MET A 111 6.41 -10.21 5.08
CA MET A 111 6.50 -10.00 3.64
C MET A 111 6.13 -8.56 3.27
N LEU A 112 6.94 -7.94 2.42
CA LEU A 112 6.68 -6.65 1.80
C LEU A 112 6.70 -6.84 0.30
N GLY A 113 5.57 -6.59 -0.36
CA GLY A 113 5.43 -6.73 -1.81
C GLY A 113 5.19 -5.39 -2.48
N ALA A 114 5.84 -5.17 -3.62
CA ALA A 114 5.44 -4.17 -4.59
C ALA A 114 4.83 -4.89 -5.81
N ALA A 115 3.76 -4.32 -6.37
CA ALA A 115 3.08 -4.88 -7.52
C ALA A 115 2.57 -3.74 -8.40
N ASN A 116 2.66 -3.93 -9.71
CA ASN A 116 2.12 -2.99 -10.68
C ASN A 116 0.65 -3.30 -11.00
N PRO A 117 -0.17 -2.26 -11.26
CA PRO A 117 -1.52 -2.48 -11.80
C PRO A 117 -1.44 -3.07 -13.21
N LYS A 118 -2.48 -3.82 -13.62
CA LYS A 118 -2.53 -4.56 -14.91
C LYS A 118 -2.15 -3.71 -16.13
N PHE A 119 -2.53 -2.44 -16.15
CA PHE A 119 -2.31 -1.51 -17.27
C PHE A 119 -1.27 -0.41 -16.95
N GLY A 120 -0.44 -0.60 -15.92
CA GLY A 120 0.62 0.34 -15.53
C GLY A 120 0.16 1.59 -14.78
N ARG A 121 -1.15 1.90 -14.79
CA ARG A 121 -1.77 2.93 -13.95
C ARG A 121 -3.06 2.41 -13.34
N PHE A 122 -3.42 2.96 -12.19
CA PHE A 122 -4.73 2.73 -11.60
C PHE A 122 -5.76 3.62 -12.29
N ASP A 123 -6.86 3.01 -12.72
CA ASP A 123 -8.08 3.70 -13.11
C ASP A 123 -8.87 4.05 -11.84
N ASP A 124 -9.35 5.28 -11.75
CA ASP A 124 -10.20 5.69 -10.63
C ASP A 124 -11.62 5.11 -10.76
N THR A 125 -12.06 4.73 -11.96
CA THR A 125 -13.44 4.32 -12.25
C THR A 125 -13.77 2.89 -11.84
N GLU A 126 -12.76 2.01 -11.79
CA GLU A 126 -12.90 0.61 -11.39
C GLU A 126 -12.35 0.35 -9.98
N ALA A 127 -12.87 -0.66 -9.27
CA ALA A 127 -12.30 -1.11 -8.01
C ALA A 127 -10.80 -1.46 -8.10
N LEU A 128 -10.01 -1.01 -7.13
CA LEU A 128 -8.57 -1.31 -7.09
C LEU A 128 -8.26 -2.82 -7.06
N ALA A 129 -9.14 -3.64 -6.46
CA ALA A 129 -8.91 -5.08 -6.36
C ALA A 129 -8.99 -5.80 -7.72
N SER A 130 -9.82 -5.34 -8.68
CA SER A 130 -9.91 -5.93 -10.02
C SER A 130 -8.70 -5.58 -10.88
N GLN A 131 -8.08 -4.44 -10.60
CA GLN A 131 -6.94 -3.90 -11.34
C GLN A 131 -5.59 -4.52 -10.96
N ILE A 132 -5.54 -5.29 -9.88
CA ILE A 132 -4.34 -6.02 -9.44
C ILE A 132 -4.35 -7.42 -10.05
N ASN A 133 -3.23 -7.84 -10.64
CA ASN A 133 -3.09 -9.18 -11.24
C ASN A 133 -2.80 -10.27 -10.19
N MET A 134 -3.67 -10.40 -9.17
CA MET A 134 -3.52 -11.39 -8.11
C MET A 134 -4.82 -12.11 -7.78
N PRO A 135 -4.77 -13.41 -7.45
CA PRO A 135 -5.94 -14.12 -6.94
C PRO A 135 -6.45 -13.50 -5.62
N PRO A 136 -7.77 -13.40 -5.41
CA PRO A 136 -8.36 -12.91 -4.15
C PRO A 136 -7.85 -13.65 -2.91
N ALA A 137 -7.50 -14.94 -3.08
CA ALA A 137 -6.89 -15.74 -2.03
C ALA A 137 -5.55 -15.16 -1.53
N LEU A 138 -4.67 -14.64 -2.41
CA LEU A 138 -3.43 -13.97 -1.97
C LEU A 138 -3.74 -12.60 -1.36
N LEU A 139 -4.58 -11.80 -2.00
CA LEU A 139 -4.93 -10.46 -1.52
C LEU A 139 -5.46 -10.50 -0.09
N SER A 140 -6.33 -11.48 0.20
CA SER A 140 -6.88 -11.67 1.55
C SER A 140 -5.86 -12.08 2.61
N ARG A 141 -4.62 -12.47 2.25
CA ARG A 141 -3.54 -12.85 3.18
C ARG A 141 -2.64 -11.68 3.57
N PHE A 142 -2.73 -10.56 2.86
CA PHE A 142 -2.05 -9.35 3.27
C PHE A 142 -2.86 -8.65 4.38
N ASP A 143 -2.16 -8.28 5.46
CA ASP A 143 -2.76 -7.51 6.55
C ASP A 143 -3.08 -6.07 6.07
N LEU A 144 -2.26 -5.50 5.18
CA LEU A 144 -2.43 -4.16 4.62
C LEU A 144 -2.02 -4.14 3.14
N ILE A 145 -2.80 -3.45 2.30
CA ILE A 145 -2.46 -3.18 0.89
C ILE A 145 -2.60 -1.68 0.64
N PHE A 146 -1.53 -1.03 0.20
CA PHE A 146 -1.57 0.41 -0.10
C PHE A 146 -1.52 0.63 -1.60
N ALA A 147 -2.62 1.11 -2.18
CA ALA A 147 -2.61 1.63 -3.53
C ALA A 147 -2.02 3.04 -3.55
N LEU A 148 -0.90 3.16 -4.26
CA LEU A 148 -0.25 4.42 -4.57
C LEU A 148 -0.77 4.88 -5.94
N THR A 149 -1.63 5.89 -5.93
CA THR A 149 -2.15 6.51 -7.15
C THR A 149 -1.35 7.78 -7.45
N ASP A 150 -0.94 7.93 -8.70
CA ASP A 150 -0.27 9.13 -9.18
C ASP A 150 -1.31 10.04 -9.86
N LYS A 151 -1.70 11.11 -9.18
CA LYS A 151 -2.61 12.13 -9.71
C LYS A 151 -1.79 13.41 -9.93
N PRO A 152 -1.56 13.82 -11.20
CA PRO A 152 -0.83 15.03 -11.51
C PRO A 152 -1.44 16.24 -10.79
N ASN A 153 -0.61 16.98 -10.07
CA ASN A 153 -1.03 18.18 -9.38
C ASN A 153 0.13 19.17 -9.38
N ALA A 154 0.04 20.20 -10.23
CA ALA A 154 1.13 21.14 -10.46
C ALA A 154 1.73 21.72 -9.16
N VAL A 155 0.90 22.04 -8.16
CA VAL A 155 1.36 22.61 -6.89
C VAL A 155 2.09 21.56 -6.05
N LYS A 156 1.54 20.35 -5.95
CA LYS A 156 2.16 19.24 -5.20
C LYS A 156 3.45 18.78 -5.89
N ASP A 157 3.42 18.65 -7.20
CA ASP A 157 4.54 18.20 -8.03
C ASP A 157 5.69 19.19 -7.98
N GLN A 158 5.38 20.51 -8.03
CA GLN A 158 6.37 21.55 -7.82
C GLN A 158 7.03 21.42 -6.43
N ARG A 159 6.24 21.24 -5.36
CA ARG A 159 6.78 21.08 -4.00
C ARG A 159 7.65 19.83 -3.86
N ILE A 160 7.27 18.73 -4.51
CA ILE A 160 8.06 17.49 -4.53
C ILE A 160 9.37 17.73 -5.28
N ALA A 161 9.32 18.33 -6.47
CA ALA A 161 10.49 18.63 -7.29
C ALA A 161 11.47 19.55 -6.54
N GLU A 162 10.99 20.64 -5.95
CA GLU A 162 11.79 21.55 -5.13
C GLU A 162 12.45 20.81 -3.94
N HIS A 163 11.70 19.92 -3.28
CA HIS A 163 12.24 19.13 -2.16
C HIS A 163 13.34 18.16 -2.60
N ILE A 164 13.13 17.44 -3.71
CA ILE A 164 14.12 16.50 -4.27
C ILE A 164 15.40 17.24 -4.67
N LEU A 165 15.26 18.36 -5.38
CA LEU A 165 16.40 19.17 -5.83
C LEU A 165 17.20 19.72 -4.64
N LYS A 166 16.52 20.22 -3.61
CA LYS A 166 17.16 20.66 -2.35
C LYS A 166 17.98 19.55 -1.71
N GLY A 167 17.43 18.34 -1.63
CA GLY A 167 18.14 17.17 -1.12
C GLY A 167 19.36 16.78 -1.96
N HIS A 168 19.21 16.80 -3.28
CA HIS A 168 20.28 16.45 -4.23
C HIS A 168 21.48 17.40 -4.11
N VAL A 169 21.22 18.70 -4.18
CA VAL A 169 22.27 19.74 -4.07
C VAL A 169 22.99 19.66 -2.72
N ARG A 170 22.26 19.44 -1.61
CA ARG A 170 22.88 19.24 -0.30
C ARG A 170 23.79 18.00 -0.28
N GLY A 171 23.38 16.91 -0.94
CA GLY A 171 24.17 15.69 -1.05
C GLY A 171 25.45 15.88 -1.85
N GLU A 172 25.36 16.52 -3.03
CA GLU A 172 26.49 16.84 -3.90
C GLU A 172 27.53 17.69 -3.17
N LEU A 173 27.09 18.76 -2.49
CA LEU A 173 27.98 19.66 -1.74
C LEU A 173 28.74 18.97 -0.60
N ARG A 174 28.23 17.85 -0.05
CA ARG A 174 28.96 17.07 0.95
C ARG A 174 30.06 16.20 0.36
N ASN A 175 29.95 15.83 -0.92
CA ASN A 175 30.92 14.98 -1.60
C ASN A 175 32.04 15.78 -2.28
N VAL A 176 31.87 17.11 -2.43
CA VAL A 176 32.92 17.98 -2.97
C VAL A 176 33.92 18.35 -1.87
N PRO A 177 35.24 18.22 -2.09
CA PRO A 177 36.27 18.53 -1.08
C PRO A 177 36.31 20.01 -0.62
N ASN A 178 35.91 20.94 -1.50
CA ASN A 178 35.86 22.37 -1.19
C ASN A 178 34.56 23.02 -1.74
N PRO A 179 33.42 22.82 -1.07
CA PRO A 179 32.12 23.26 -1.56
C PRO A 179 31.91 24.78 -1.47
N GLU A 180 32.61 25.46 -0.56
CA GLU A 180 32.55 26.92 -0.39
C GLU A 180 33.23 27.69 -1.54
N GLY A 181 34.14 27.03 -2.26
CA GLY A 181 34.87 27.62 -3.39
C GLY A 181 34.14 27.57 -4.73
N ILE A 182 32.96 26.95 -4.80
CA ILE A 182 32.25 26.75 -6.07
C ILE A 182 31.55 28.05 -6.48
N ARG A 183 32.03 28.67 -7.57
CA ARG A 183 31.44 29.91 -8.10
C ARG A 183 29.99 29.68 -8.53
N GLY A 184 29.10 30.58 -8.12
CA GLY A 184 27.68 30.53 -8.46
C GLY A 184 26.82 29.72 -7.48
N ILE A 185 27.43 29.14 -6.44
CA ILE A 185 26.71 28.42 -5.39
C ILE A 185 26.87 29.17 -4.06
N ASP A 186 25.74 29.52 -3.45
CA ASP A 186 25.71 30.05 -2.09
C ASP A 186 25.61 28.87 -1.11
N TYR A 187 26.77 28.35 -0.70
CA TYR A 187 26.87 27.18 0.18
C TYR A 187 26.11 27.39 1.50
N GLN A 188 26.28 28.57 2.10
CA GLN A 188 25.77 28.85 3.44
C GLN A 188 24.24 28.91 3.43
N ARG A 189 23.66 29.61 2.45
CA ARG A 189 22.21 29.65 2.23
C ARG A 189 21.61 28.27 1.98
N ILE A 190 22.24 27.45 1.13
CA ILE A 190 21.75 26.10 0.83
C ILE A 190 21.79 25.22 2.08
N MET A 191 22.85 25.29 2.88
CA MET A 191 22.95 24.49 4.11
C MET A 191 21.87 24.86 5.13
N GLU A 192 21.57 26.14 5.29
CA GLU A 192 20.49 26.65 6.18
C GLU A 192 19.10 26.22 5.68
N GLU A 193 18.79 26.47 4.41
CA GLU A 193 17.48 26.11 3.82
C GLU A 193 17.20 24.60 3.84
N THR A 194 18.25 23.78 3.86
CA THR A 194 18.15 22.33 3.82
C THR A 194 18.44 21.65 5.16
N ASP A 195 18.67 22.41 6.24
CA ASP A 195 18.94 21.82 7.55
C ASP A 195 17.73 21.09 8.13
N ALA A 196 16.52 21.59 7.84
CA ALA A 196 15.25 20.93 8.17
C ALA A 196 15.10 19.53 7.52
N LEU A 197 15.91 19.19 6.52
CA LEU A 197 15.94 17.85 5.92
C LEU A 197 16.71 16.83 6.77
N ARG A 198 17.45 17.28 7.80
CA ARG A 198 18.13 16.35 8.70
C ARG A 198 17.08 15.66 9.58
N PRO A 199 17.04 14.33 9.60
CA PRO A 199 16.25 13.60 10.57
C PRO A 199 16.67 14.00 11.99
N ILE A 200 15.69 14.20 12.87
CA ILE A 200 15.93 14.52 14.29
C ILE A 200 16.75 13.41 14.97
N TYR A 201 16.51 12.17 14.57
CA TYR A 201 17.20 11.00 15.07
C TYR A 201 18.16 10.44 14.03
N ASP A 202 19.37 10.11 14.44
CA ASP A 202 20.35 9.48 13.57
C ASP A 202 19.99 8.01 13.26
N ARG A 203 20.68 7.46 12.25
CA ARG A 203 20.47 6.09 11.81
C ARG A 203 20.79 5.08 12.92
N GLU A 204 21.82 5.34 13.71
CA GLU A 204 22.28 4.41 14.74
C GLU A 204 21.29 4.30 15.89
N PHE A 205 20.78 5.43 16.37
CA PHE A 205 19.70 5.51 17.34
C PHE A 205 18.47 4.76 16.85
N MET A 206 18.00 5.03 15.63
CA MET A 206 16.81 4.35 15.09
C MET A 206 17.00 2.84 15.02
N ARG A 207 18.18 2.35 14.60
CA ARG A 207 18.50 0.90 14.59
C ARG A 207 18.47 0.31 16.00
N LYS A 208 19.11 0.96 16.96
CA LYS A 208 19.14 0.52 18.38
C LYS A 208 17.73 0.55 18.98
N TYR A 209 16.95 1.58 18.69
CA TYR A 209 15.58 1.75 19.18
C TYR A 209 14.66 0.64 18.67
N VAL A 210 14.66 0.37 17.36
CA VAL A 210 13.85 -0.72 16.78
C VAL A 210 14.28 -2.08 17.35
N ALA A 211 15.59 -2.33 17.49
CA ALA A 211 16.10 -3.57 18.07
C ALA A 211 15.70 -3.75 19.55
N PHE A 212 15.68 -2.65 20.32
CA PHE A 212 15.24 -2.65 21.71
C PHE A 212 13.72 -2.86 21.82
N ALA A 213 12.94 -2.13 21.03
CA ALA A 213 11.48 -2.24 20.97
C ALA A 213 11.01 -3.67 20.62
N LYS A 214 11.71 -4.37 19.71
CA LYS A 214 11.42 -5.77 19.35
C LYS A 214 11.48 -6.77 20.50
N ARG A 215 12.05 -6.40 21.66
CA ARG A 215 12.08 -7.24 22.88
C ARG A 215 10.77 -7.22 23.65
N TYR A 216 9.86 -6.29 23.35
CA TYR A 216 8.57 -6.17 24.01
C TYR A 216 7.50 -7.02 23.31
N THR A 217 6.73 -7.74 24.11
CA THR A 217 5.58 -8.55 23.68
C THR A 217 4.34 -8.02 24.39
N PRO A 218 3.69 -6.97 23.84
CA PRO A 218 2.56 -6.34 24.50
C PRO A 218 1.35 -7.28 24.59
N VAL A 219 0.58 -7.18 25.68
CA VAL A 219 -0.66 -7.92 25.88
C VAL A 219 -1.86 -7.00 25.66
N LEU A 220 -2.91 -7.52 25.03
CA LEU A 220 -4.10 -6.74 24.71
C LEU A 220 -4.86 -6.32 25.97
N GLY A 221 -4.96 -5.02 26.23
CA GLY A 221 -5.75 -4.47 27.32
C GLY A 221 -7.26 -4.58 27.05
N ASP A 222 -8.06 -4.56 28.12
CA ASP A 222 -9.51 -4.78 28.04
C ASP A 222 -10.24 -3.74 27.17
N GLU A 223 -9.85 -2.46 27.30
CA GLU A 223 -10.42 -1.36 26.52
C GLU A 223 -10.08 -1.47 25.02
N ALA A 224 -8.80 -1.74 24.71
CA ALA A 224 -8.34 -1.96 23.34
C ALA A 224 -9.05 -3.16 22.69
N ARG A 225 -9.23 -4.24 23.46
CA ARG A 225 -9.95 -5.44 23.01
C ARG A 225 -11.40 -5.11 22.63
N GLN A 226 -12.11 -4.37 23.47
CA GLN A 226 -13.50 -4.01 23.19
C GLN A 226 -13.59 -3.14 21.93
N MET A 227 -12.70 -2.15 21.80
CA MET A 227 -12.64 -1.26 20.63
C MET A 227 -12.42 -2.03 19.32
N ILE A 228 -11.50 -3.00 19.32
CA ILE A 228 -11.21 -3.85 18.15
C ILE A 228 -12.43 -4.72 17.80
N ILE A 229 -13.10 -5.33 18.79
CA ILE A 229 -14.30 -6.15 18.58
C ILE A 229 -15.41 -5.32 17.94
N ASP A 230 -15.73 -4.18 18.54
CA ASP A 230 -16.80 -3.31 18.06
C ASP A 230 -16.51 -2.85 16.63
N LYS A 231 -15.25 -2.53 16.35
CA LYS A 231 -14.84 -2.11 15.01
C LYS A 231 -14.94 -3.24 13.99
N TYR A 232 -14.43 -4.42 14.30
CA TYR A 232 -14.52 -5.59 13.42
C TYR A 232 -15.98 -5.92 13.08
N LEU A 233 -16.88 -5.92 14.07
CA LEU A 233 -18.31 -6.15 13.86
C LEU A 233 -18.94 -5.07 12.97
N SER A 234 -18.54 -3.80 13.14
CA SER A 234 -19.03 -2.70 12.31
C SER A 234 -18.65 -2.87 10.85
N ILE A 235 -17.38 -3.22 10.58
CA ILE A 235 -16.85 -3.39 9.22
C ILE A 235 -17.50 -4.62 8.57
N ARG A 236 -17.66 -5.72 9.29
CA ARG A 236 -18.32 -6.93 8.76
C ARG A 236 -19.76 -6.66 8.31
N LYS A 237 -20.54 -5.91 9.09
CA LYS A 237 -21.90 -5.48 8.71
C LYS A 237 -21.92 -4.57 7.46
N LEU A 238 -20.87 -3.77 7.27
CA LEU A 238 -20.70 -2.95 6.07
C LEU A 238 -20.40 -3.81 4.83
N GLY A 239 -19.58 -4.85 4.98
CA GLY A 239 -19.23 -5.80 3.91
C GLY A 239 -20.36 -6.74 3.48
N GLU A 240 -21.36 -6.98 4.34
CA GLU A 240 -22.56 -7.77 3.98
C GLU A 240 -23.50 -7.02 3.02
N LYS A 241 -23.35 -5.69 2.86
CA LYS A 241 -24.09 -4.95 1.84
C LYS A 241 -23.44 -5.20 0.48
N ALA A 242 -24.19 -5.87 -0.40
CA ALA A 242 -23.78 -6.30 -1.73
C ALA A 242 -22.96 -5.23 -2.48
N GLY A 243 -21.72 -5.59 -2.87
CA GLY A 243 -20.86 -4.75 -3.71
C GLY A 243 -19.43 -4.52 -3.21
N SER A 244 -19.05 -4.94 -1.99
CA SER A 244 -17.66 -4.74 -1.54
C SER A 244 -16.70 -5.70 -2.27
N SER A 245 -15.77 -5.14 -3.06
CA SER A 245 -14.80 -5.88 -3.88
C SER A 245 -13.84 -6.78 -3.06
N VAL A 246 -13.65 -6.51 -1.76
CA VAL A 246 -12.81 -7.31 -0.86
C VAL A 246 -13.64 -7.88 0.29
N PRO A 247 -13.75 -9.22 0.42
CA PRO A 247 -14.49 -9.84 1.52
C PRO A 247 -13.78 -9.59 2.85
N ILE A 248 -14.50 -9.08 3.85
CA ILE A 248 -13.98 -8.91 5.22
C ILE A 248 -13.98 -10.27 5.91
N THR A 249 -12.79 -10.85 6.06
CA THR A 249 -12.58 -12.15 6.70
C THR A 249 -12.14 -11.99 8.15
N ALA A 250 -12.20 -13.09 8.92
CA ALA A 250 -11.65 -13.13 10.28
C ALA A 250 -10.15 -12.78 10.35
N ARG A 251 -9.40 -12.89 9.25
CA ARG A 251 -7.98 -12.50 9.20
C ARG A 251 -7.79 -10.99 9.40
N GLN A 252 -8.77 -10.17 9.04
CA GLN A 252 -8.70 -8.73 9.32
C GLN A 252 -8.71 -8.43 10.83
N LEU A 253 -9.31 -9.31 11.65
CA LEU A 253 -9.22 -9.21 13.11
C LEU A 253 -7.77 -9.40 13.58
N GLU A 254 -7.05 -10.37 13.02
CA GLU A 254 -5.63 -10.58 13.33
C GLU A 254 -4.78 -9.37 12.94
N ALA A 255 -5.07 -8.73 11.80
CA ALA A 255 -4.39 -7.52 11.38
C ALA A 255 -4.54 -6.39 12.42
N PHE A 256 -5.76 -6.16 12.94
CA PHE A 256 -5.97 -5.17 14.02
C PHE A 256 -5.12 -5.49 15.25
N ILE A 257 -5.08 -6.75 15.68
CA ILE A 257 -4.32 -7.17 16.86
C ILE A 257 -2.81 -6.94 16.63
N ARG A 258 -2.26 -7.45 15.52
CA ARG A 258 -0.83 -7.33 15.19
C ARG A 258 -0.39 -5.88 15.07
N LEU A 259 -1.19 -5.02 14.44
CA LEU A 259 -0.89 -3.59 14.30
C LEU A 259 -0.97 -2.85 15.62
N SER A 260 -1.93 -3.19 16.48
CA SER A 260 -2.07 -2.58 17.81
C SER A 260 -0.90 -2.99 18.72
N GLU A 261 -0.51 -4.26 18.70
CA GLU A 261 0.69 -4.74 19.38
C GLU A 261 1.96 -4.06 18.84
N ALA A 262 2.09 -3.87 17.52
CA ALA A 262 3.21 -3.16 16.92
C ALA A 262 3.25 -1.69 17.37
N SER A 263 2.10 -1.01 17.46
CA SER A 263 2.01 0.37 18.01
C SER A 263 2.48 0.43 19.46
N ALA A 264 1.98 -0.47 20.32
CA ALA A 264 2.38 -0.54 21.72
C ALA A 264 3.88 -0.85 21.88
N ARG A 265 4.41 -1.72 21.01
CA ARG A 265 5.84 -2.10 20.97
C ARG A 265 6.74 -0.91 20.64
N ILE A 266 6.36 -0.07 19.67
CA ILE A 266 7.12 1.16 19.33
C ILE A 266 7.14 2.14 20.51
N ARG A 267 6.09 2.14 21.36
CA ARG A 267 6.03 2.93 22.60
C ARG A 267 6.73 2.28 23.79
N LEU A 268 7.32 1.09 23.62
CA LEU A 268 7.95 0.29 24.69
C LEU A 268 6.97 -0.09 25.82
N SER A 269 5.69 -0.25 25.48
CA SER A 269 4.64 -0.67 26.42
C SER A 269 4.50 -2.19 26.45
N GLN A 270 4.22 -2.74 27.64
CA GLN A 270 3.84 -4.16 27.82
C GLN A 270 2.33 -4.39 27.65
N VAL A 271 1.54 -3.32 27.53
CA VAL A 271 0.08 -3.38 27.39
C VAL A 271 -0.35 -2.55 26.20
N VAL A 272 -1.23 -3.11 25.37
CA VAL A 272 -1.89 -2.40 24.29
C VAL A 272 -3.02 -1.55 24.87
N GLU A 273 -2.89 -0.24 24.73
CA GLU A 273 -3.88 0.72 25.20
C GLU A 273 -4.88 1.11 24.10
N ALA A 274 -5.98 1.76 24.48
CA ALA A 274 -6.99 2.23 23.53
C ALA A 274 -6.41 3.12 22.41
N GLN A 275 -5.40 3.94 22.73
CA GLN A 275 -4.71 4.77 21.73
C GLN A 275 -3.95 3.95 20.67
N ASP A 276 -3.45 2.76 21.02
CA ASP A 276 -2.74 1.90 20.08
C ASP A 276 -3.73 1.19 19.14
N ALA A 277 -4.87 0.75 19.70
CA ALA A 277 -5.98 0.22 18.92
C ALA A 277 -6.56 1.27 17.96
N ASP A 278 -6.77 2.51 18.42
CA ASP A 278 -7.26 3.61 17.57
C ASP A 278 -6.33 3.90 16.38
N ARG A 279 -5.00 3.90 16.59
CA ARG A 279 -4.03 4.06 15.49
C ARG A 279 -4.12 2.91 14.48
N ALA A 280 -4.16 1.66 14.96
CA ALA A 280 -4.30 0.50 14.11
C ALA A 280 -5.61 0.53 13.30
N ILE A 281 -6.71 0.92 13.95
CA ILE A 281 -8.02 1.07 13.32
C ILE A 281 -7.97 2.08 12.19
N LYS A 282 -7.41 3.28 12.44
CA LYS A 282 -7.28 4.33 11.42
C LYS A 282 -6.50 3.87 10.18
N ILE A 283 -5.44 3.09 10.37
CA ILE A 283 -4.63 2.55 9.26
C ILE A 283 -5.45 1.57 8.42
N VAL A 284 -6.09 0.59 9.07
CA VAL A 284 -6.90 -0.43 8.38
C VAL A 284 -8.12 0.20 7.71
N GLU A 285 -8.77 1.18 8.34
CA GLU A 285 -9.86 1.92 7.73
C GLU A 285 -9.43 2.71 6.49
N HIS A 286 -8.27 3.36 6.54
CA HIS A 286 -7.74 4.08 5.39
C HIS A 286 -7.51 3.12 4.21
N TYR A 287 -6.92 1.96 4.49
CA TYR A 287 -6.73 0.87 3.55
C TYR A 287 -8.07 0.39 2.95
N LEU A 288 -9.02 -0.02 3.81
CA LEU A 288 -10.31 -0.56 3.37
C LEU A 288 -11.12 0.47 2.60
N LYS A 289 -11.10 1.74 3.01
CA LYS A 289 -11.80 2.81 2.30
C LYS A 289 -11.25 3.01 0.90
N LYS A 290 -9.93 2.96 0.72
CA LYS A 290 -9.32 3.02 -0.60
C LYS A 290 -9.69 1.81 -1.46
N MET A 291 -9.62 0.59 -0.90
CA MET A 291 -9.95 -0.63 -1.65
C MET A 291 -11.44 -0.78 -1.99
N ALA A 292 -12.34 -0.28 -1.14
CA ALA A 292 -13.78 -0.37 -1.31
C ALA A 292 -14.36 0.77 -2.16
N SER A 293 -13.56 1.76 -2.54
CA SER A 293 -14.00 2.80 -3.47
C SER A 293 -14.05 2.20 -4.88
N ASP A 294 -15.12 1.45 -5.16
CA ASP A 294 -15.75 1.54 -6.48
C ASP A 294 -16.31 2.96 -6.59
N GLU A 295 -16.18 3.56 -7.77
CA GLU A 295 -16.49 4.95 -8.11
C GLU A 295 -15.31 5.91 -7.90
N GLY A 296 -14.74 6.31 -9.04
CA GLY A 296 -13.82 7.43 -9.24
C GLY A 296 -14.43 8.79 -8.94
N THR A 297 -15.10 8.94 -7.79
CA THR A 297 -15.46 10.23 -7.21
C THR A 297 -15.37 10.18 -5.68
N ILE A 298 -14.16 9.99 -5.15
CA ILE A 298 -13.82 10.64 -3.89
C ILE A 298 -12.86 11.78 -4.20
N ASP A 299 -13.39 12.81 -4.85
CA ASP A 299 -12.81 14.14 -4.75
C ASP A 299 -12.83 14.51 -3.27
N VAL A 300 -11.63 14.69 -2.74
CA VAL A 300 -11.38 15.14 -1.37
C VAL A 300 -12.01 16.52 -1.11
N ASP A 301 -12.40 17.25 -2.16
CA ASP A 301 -13.18 18.50 -2.09
C ASP A 301 -14.68 18.31 -1.81
N LYS A 302 -15.27 17.12 -2.00
CA LYS A 302 -16.71 16.87 -1.76
C LYS A 302 -17.08 16.51 -0.32
N LEU A 303 -16.11 16.43 0.59
CA LEU A 303 -16.35 16.29 2.04
C LEU A 303 -16.73 17.62 2.73
N MET A 304 -16.61 18.75 2.04
CA MET A 304 -16.88 20.08 2.58
C MET A 304 -18.30 20.63 2.30
N THR A 305 -19.12 19.97 1.47
CA THR A 305 -20.42 20.54 1.04
C THR A 305 -21.62 20.22 1.93
N GLY A 306 -21.43 19.52 3.06
CA GLY A 306 -22.50 19.34 4.06
C GLY A 306 -23.73 18.55 3.59
N THR A 307 -23.65 17.84 2.46
CA THR A 307 -24.81 17.12 1.90
C THR A 307 -25.08 15.81 2.66
N THR A 308 -26.34 15.64 3.07
CA THR A 308 -26.80 14.49 3.86
C THR A 308 -26.83 13.20 3.02
N ARG A 309 -26.79 12.02 3.66
CA ARG A 309 -26.84 10.71 2.99
C ARG A 309 -28.06 10.55 2.07
N ASN A 310 -29.20 11.13 2.47
CA ASN A 310 -30.43 11.06 1.69
C ASN A 310 -30.32 11.88 0.38
N GLU A 311 -29.65 13.02 0.44
CA GLU A 311 -29.43 13.90 -0.71
C GLU A 311 -28.49 13.28 -1.75
N ARG A 312 -27.45 12.56 -1.30
CA ARG A 312 -26.54 11.82 -2.20
C ARG A 312 -27.26 10.70 -2.96
N ASN A 313 -28.11 9.94 -2.27
CA ASN A 313 -28.92 8.89 -2.90
C ASN A 313 -29.85 9.47 -3.97
N ARG A 314 -30.46 10.63 -3.71
CA ARG A 314 -31.32 11.34 -4.69
C ARG A 314 -30.53 11.79 -5.91
N ILE A 315 -29.31 12.32 -5.72
CA ILE A 315 -28.44 12.74 -6.82
C ILE A 315 -28.04 11.55 -7.69
N ALA A 316 -27.60 10.44 -7.09
CA ALA A 316 -27.22 9.23 -7.82
C ALA A 316 -28.40 8.66 -8.62
N LEU A 317 -29.60 8.64 -8.01
CA LEU A 317 -30.83 8.19 -8.66
C LEU A 317 -31.16 9.01 -9.91
N VAL A 318 -31.08 10.34 -9.82
CA VAL A 318 -31.37 11.23 -10.95
C VAL A 318 -30.33 11.09 -12.06
N ARG A 319 -29.03 10.94 -11.72
CA ARG A 319 -28.00 10.65 -12.74
C ARG A 319 -28.26 9.34 -13.47
N GLN A 320 -28.63 8.29 -12.74
CA GLN A 320 -28.95 7.00 -13.34
C GLN A 320 -30.17 7.09 -14.26
N LEU A 321 -31.24 7.79 -13.84
CA LEU A 321 -32.42 7.99 -14.69
C LEU A 321 -32.10 8.74 -15.98
N ILE A 322 -31.23 9.75 -15.91
CA ILE A 322 -30.74 10.46 -17.11
C ILE A 322 -29.91 9.52 -17.97
N HIS A 323 -29.01 8.73 -17.40
CA HIS A 323 -28.19 7.78 -18.17
C HIS A 323 -29.04 6.72 -18.89
N ASP A 324 -29.95 6.06 -18.17
CA ASP A 324 -30.75 4.93 -18.67
C ASP A 324 -31.76 5.33 -19.75
N HIS A 325 -32.20 6.60 -19.76
CA HIS A 325 -33.30 7.09 -20.60
C HIS A 325 -32.89 8.26 -21.51
N SER A 326 -31.60 8.62 -21.56
CA SER A 326 -31.13 9.69 -22.43
C SER A 326 -30.93 9.17 -23.85
N ASP A 327 -31.67 9.75 -24.79
CA ASP A 327 -31.39 9.55 -26.21
C ASP A 327 -30.08 10.24 -26.62
N PRO A 328 -29.24 9.63 -27.49
CA PRO A 328 -27.96 10.21 -27.91
C PRO A 328 -28.07 11.60 -28.53
N ARG A 329 -29.19 11.90 -29.20
CA ARG A 329 -29.40 13.15 -29.96
C ARG A 329 -30.18 14.23 -29.19
N SER A 330 -31.17 13.84 -28.39
CA SER A 330 -32.11 14.78 -27.75
C SER A 330 -32.01 14.84 -26.23
N GLY A 331 -31.27 13.95 -25.59
CA GLY A 331 -31.30 13.82 -24.13
C GLY A 331 -32.62 13.22 -23.63
N VAL A 332 -32.87 13.30 -22.32
CA VAL A 332 -34.12 12.84 -21.70
C VAL A 332 -35.05 14.01 -21.40
N SER A 333 -36.34 13.86 -21.68
CA SER A 333 -37.33 14.90 -21.40
C SER A 333 -37.65 15.02 -19.91
N GLU A 334 -37.95 16.23 -19.43
CA GLU A 334 -38.36 16.49 -18.05
C GLU A 334 -39.62 15.71 -17.68
N VAL A 335 -40.57 15.56 -18.61
CA VAL A 335 -41.81 14.79 -18.40
C VAL A 335 -41.51 13.31 -18.15
N THR A 336 -40.58 12.73 -18.91
CA THR A 336 -40.13 11.34 -18.72
C THR A 336 -39.40 11.18 -17.40
N LEU A 337 -38.54 12.14 -17.03
CA LEU A 337 -37.84 12.11 -15.74
C LEU A 337 -38.81 12.18 -14.56
N ILE A 338 -39.85 13.02 -14.62
CA ILE A 338 -40.87 13.12 -13.57
C ILE A 338 -41.61 11.80 -13.39
N GLN A 339 -42.02 11.16 -14.49
CA GLN A 339 -42.71 9.86 -14.45
C GLN A 339 -41.82 8.78 -13.82
N ARG A 340 -40.57 8.65 -14.29
CA ARG A 340 -39.64 7.64 -13.77
C ARG A 340 -39.14 7.92 -12.35
N ALA A 341 -39.08 9.18 -11.96
CA ALA A 341 -38.77 9.60 -10.60
C ALA A 341 -39.91 9.24 -9.63
N ALA A 342 -41.17 9.41 -10.05
CA ALA A 342 -42.34 9.03 -9.27
C ALA A 342 -42.39 7.51 -9.03
N ASP A 343 -42.05 6.70 -10.03
CA ASP A 343 -41.94 5.23 -9.90
C ASP A 343 -40.92 4.80 -8.83
N ARG A 344 -39.96 5.67 -8.51
CA ARG A 344 -38.91 5.43 -7.51
C ARG A 344 -39.07 6.27 -6.23
N ASN A 345 -40.29 6.74 -5.93
CA ASN A 345 -40.64 7.52 -4.73
C ASN A 345 -39.90 8.87 -4.59
N LEU A 346 -39.54 9.52 -5.70
CA LEU A 346 -38.96 10.86 -5.69
C LEU A 346 -40.02 11.88 -6.14
N SER A 347 -40.27 12.92 -5.34
CA SER A 347 -41.27 13.94 -5.69
C SER A 347 -40.78 14.91 -6.76
N GLU A 348 -41.71 15.58 -7.47
CA GLU A 348 -41.38 16.50 -8.56
C GLU A 348 -40.55 17.72 -8.08
N SER A 349 -40.87 18.25 -6.90
CA SER A 349 -40.11 19.35 -6.28
C SER A 349 -38.67 18.93 -5.97
N GLU A 350 -38.50 17.72 -5.46
CA GLU A 350 -37.21 17.15 -5.11
C GLU A 350 -36.33 16.86 -6.34
N LEU A 351 -36.94 16.42 -7.43
CA LEU A 351 -36.28 16.22 -8.72
C LEU A 351 -35.78 17.56 -9.29
N LYS A 352 -36.64 18.59 -9.29
CA LYS A 352 -36.29 19.93 -9.79
C LYS A 352 -35.15 20.57 -9.00
N GLU A 353 -35.10 20.39 -7.68
CA GLU A 353 -33.97 20.84 -6.87
C GLU A 353 -32.67 20.13 -7.25
N VAL A 354 -32.71 18.82 -7.46
CA VAL A 354 -31.53 18.03 -7.83
C VAL A 354 -31.05 18.38 -9.23
N LEU A 355 -31.96 18.53 -10.20
CA LEU A 355 -31.62 18.97 -11.56
C LEU A 355 -30.99 20.36 -11.57
N LYS A 356 -31.52 21.30 -10.77
CA LYS A 356 -30.93 22.65 -10.63
C LYS A 356 -29.51 22.59 -10.07
N LYS A 357 -29.27 21.76 -9.05
CA LYS A 357 -27.95 21.55 -8.45
C LYS A 357 -26.97 20.91 -9.44
N LEU A 358 -27.39 19.87 -10.15
CA LEU A 358 -26.57 19.20 -11.17
C LEU A 358 -26.22 20.13 -12.33
N LYS A 359 -27.16 21.00 -12.74
CA LYS A 359 -26.93 22.02 -13.77
C LYS A 359 -25.95 23.11 -13.31
N GLN A 360 -26.04 23.52 -12.04
CA GLN A 360 -25.09 24.48 -11.44
C GLN A 360 -23.70 23.90 -11.24
N ALA A 361 -23.61 22.60 -10.92
CA ALA A 361 -22.35 21.89 -10.77
C ALA A 361 -21.68 21.53 -12.11
N GLY A 362 -22.39 21.70 -13.23
CA GLY A 362 -21.90 21.33 -14.56
C GLY A 362 -21.89 19.81 -14.80
N ASP A 363 -22.62 19.02 -14.03
CA ASP A 363 -22.73 17.56 -14.22
C ASP A 363 -23.70 17.20 -15.37
N ILE A 364 -24.67 18.08 -15.64
CA ILE A 364 -25.66 17.93 -16.72
C ILE A 364 -25.78 19.22 -17.52
N PHE A 365 -26.16 19.10 -18.78
CA PHE A 365 -26.49 20.22 -19.65
C PHE A 365 -27.86 20.03 -20.30
N GLU A 366 -28.45 21.13 -20.74
CA GLU A 366 -29.76 21.16 -21.37
C GLU A 366 -29.59 21.28 -22.88
N VAL A 367 -29.98 20.24 -23.63
CA VAL A 367 -29.79 20.16 -25.10
C VAL A 367 -30.83 21.03 -25.81
N GLN A 368 -32.07 20.97 -25.31
CA GLN A 368 -33.22 21.77 -25.72
C GLN A 368 -34.05 22.05 -24.47
N ALA A 369 -34.93 23.06 -24.51
CA ALA A 369 -35.75 23.41 -23.36
C ALA A 369 -36.46 22.17 -22.77
N GLY A 370 -36.19 21.87 -21.49
CA GLY A 370 -36.74 20.71 -20.79
C GLY A 370 -36.14 19.35 -21.17
N HIS A 371 -34.97 19.31 -21.83
CA HIS A 371 -34.26 18.08 -22.18
C HIS A 371 -32.84 18.07 -21.63
N TYR A 372 -32.54 17.10 -20.76
CA TYR A 372 -31.29 17.02 -20.00
C TYR A 372 -30.40 15.89 -20.49
N LYS A 373 -29.08 16.10 -20.44
CA LYS A 373 -28.07 15.09 -20.77
C LYS A 373 -26.87 15.20 -19.83
N LEU A 374 -26.25 14.07 -19.51
CA LEU A 374 -24.99 14.03 -18.76
C LEU A 374 -23.86 14.56 -19.65
N ILE A 375 -22.95 15.35 -19.08
CA ILE A 375 -21.71 15.71 -19.76
C ILE A 375 -20.82 14.45 -19.73
N SER A 376 -20.53 13.83 -20.89
CA SER A 376 -19.49 12.82 -20.94
C SER A 376 -18.15 13.52 -20.76
N SER A 377 -17.37 13.05 -19.80
CA SER A 377 -15.93 13.31 -19.79
C SER A 377 -15.35 12.28 -20.75
N ASP A 378 -15.12 12.69 -22.00
CA ASP A 378 -14.29 11.92 -22.92
C ASP A 378 -12.82 11.95 -22.47
#